data_AF-A0ABD3QYF4-F1
#
_entry.id   AF-A0ABD3QYF4-F1
#
_cell.length_a   1.000
_cell.length_b   1.000
_cell.length_c   1.000
_cell.angle_alpha   90.00
_cell.angle_beta   90.00
_cell.angle_gamma   90.00
#
_symmetry.space_group_name_H-M   'P 1'
#
loop_
_entity.id
_entity.type
_entity.pdbx_description
1 polymer ?
#
loop_
_entity_poly.entity_id
_entity_poly.type
_entity_poly.pdbx_seq_one_letter_code
_entity_poly.pdbx_strand_id
1 'polypeptide(L)'
;MELDRLIAKYSSSEWSNNDNANRLVQLFTEHRASLLTEVHEINSGIRRLNEHNFLGPEERKTEGRQPNLDYFKAVEKERAEWKRSQANTHQVSPE
;
A
#
# COMPACT_ATOMS: atom_id res chain seq x y z
N MET A 1 -9.17 -6.30 5.85
CA MET A 1 -8.79 -5.06 6.58
C MET A 1 -9.65 -4.95 7.83
N GLU A 2 -9.22 -4.24 8.87
CA GLU A 2 -10.03 -4.11 10.11
C GLU A 2 -11.39 -3.44 9.85
N LEU A 3 -11.44 -2.44 8.95
CA LEU A 3 -12.70 -1.85 8.51
C LEU A 3 -13.67 -2.86 7.89
N ASP A 4 -13.19 -3.88 7.17
CA ASP A 4 -14.07 -4.92 6.61
C ASP A 4 -14.75 -5.72 7.73
N ARG A 5 -14.03 -6.00 8.83
CA ARG A 5 -14.59 -6.68 10.00
C ARG A 5 -15.61 -5.81 10.71
N LEU A 6 -15.31 -4.52 10.89
CA LEU A 6 -16.22 -3.58 11.54
C LEU A 6 -17.50 -3.37 10.72
N ILE A 7 -17.37 -3.19 9.41
CA ILE A 7 -18.52 -3.13 8.49
C ILE A 7 -19.36 -4.40 8.63
N ALA A 8 -18.76 -5.58 8.51
CA ALA A 8 -19.48 -6.85 8.61
C ALA A 8 -20.20 -7.01 9.97
N LYS A 9 -19.56 -6.61 11.07
CA LYS A 9 -20.15 -6.68 12.41
C LYS A 9 -21.38 -5.78 12.53
N TYR A 10 -21.25 -4.49 12.19
CA TYR A 10 -22.31 -3.51 12.39
C TYR A 10 -23.42 -3.60 11.33
N SER A 11 -23.15 -4.22 10.18
CA SER A 11 -24.18 -4.57 9.19
C SER A 11 -24.97 -5.84 9.55
N SER A 12 -24.58 -6.59 10.58
CA SER A 12 -25.30 -7.80 10.97
C SER A 12 -26.67 -7.47 11.59
N SER A 13 -27.61 -8.41 11.52
CA SER A 13 -28.98 -8.25 12.02
C SER A 13 -29.07 -7.94 13.52
N GLU A 14 -28.03 -8.28 14.28
CA GLU A 14 -27.92 -7.96 15.71
C GLU A 14 -27.76 -6.45 15.93
N TRP A 15 -27.11 -5.74 15.01
CA TRP A 15 -26.73 -4.33 15.17
C TRP A 15 -27.44 -3.39 14.19
N SER A 16 -27.93 -3.88 13.05
CA SER A 16 -28.50 -3.06 11.96
C SER A 16 -29.78 -2.31 12.33
N ASN A 17 -30.46 -2.70 13.42
CA ASN A 17 -31.63 -1.99 13.95
C ASN A 17 -31.26 -0.72 14.75
N ASN A 18 -29.97 -0.48 14.98
CA ASN A 18 -29.47 0.71 15.67
C ASN A 18 -28.96 1.75 14.65
N ASP A 19 -29.56 2.94 14.64
CA ASP A 19 -29.18 4.02 13.73
C ASP A 19 -27.70 4.41 13.83
N ASN A 20 -27.10 4.33 15.02
CA ASN A 20 -25.67 4.60 15.19
C ASN A 20 -24.81 3.52 14.54
N ALA A 21 -25.22 2.25 14.56
CA ALA A 21 -24.52 1.19 13.84
C ALA A 21 -24.57 1.44 12.32
N ASN A 22 -25.71 1.87 11.81
CA ASN A 22 -25.87 2.23 10.40
C ASN A 22 -24.97 3.42 10.01
N ARG A 23 -24.88 4.45 10.86
CA ARG A 23 -23.95 5.59 10.66
C ARG A 23 -22.49 5.15 10.68
N LEU A 24 -22.12 4.23 11.57
CA LEU A 24 -20.76 3.68 11.62
C LEU A 24 -20.41 2.93 10.34
N VAL A 25 -21.33 2.09 9.83
CA VAL A 25 -21.15 1.39 8.55
C VAL A 25 -20.91 2.38 7.40
N GLN A 26 -21.69 3.47 7.37
CA GLN A 26 -21.50 4.52 6.36
C GLN A 26 -20.09 5.13 6.45
N LEU A 27 -19.69 5.60 7.64
CA LEU A 27 -18.37 6.21 7.86
C LEU A 27 -17.23 5.25 7.50
N PHE A 28 -17.33 3.98 7.91
CA PHE A 28 -16.31 2.97 7.60
C PHE A 28 -16.24 2.66 6.11
N THR A 29 -17.37 2.65 5.41
CA THR A 29 -17.41 2.43 3.96
C THR A 29 -16.77 3.58 3.19
N GLU A 30 -17.08 4.82 3.59
CA GLU A 30 -16.47 6.03 3.01
C GLU A 30 -14.95 6.04 3.23
N HIS A 31 -14.48 5.81 4.47
CA HIS A 31 -13.06 5.76 4.78
C HIS A 31 -12.32 4.60 4.11
N ARG A 32 -12.98 3.44 3.96
CA ARG A 32 -12.42 2.28 3.27
C ARG A 32 -12.03 2.62 1.83
N ALA A 33 -12.87 3.36 1.11
CA ALA A 33 -12.57 3.77 -0.25
C ALA A 33 -11.31 4.65 -0.32
N SER A 34 -11.23 5.67 0.56
CA SER A 34 -10.06 6.55 0.64
C SER A 34 -8.77 5.80 0.98
N LEU A 35 -8.83 4.85 1.91
CA LEU A 35 -7.67 4.04 2.30
C LEU A 35 -7.23 3.08 1.18
N LEU A 36 -8.17 2.48 0.44
CA LEU A 36 -7.81 1.63 -0.70
C LEU A 36 -7.14 2.41 -1.82
N THR A 37 -7.61 3.64 -2.08
CA THR A 37 -6.94 4.56 -3.01
C THR A 37 -5.53 4.88 -2.54
N GLU A 38 -5.34 5.26 -1.27
CA GLU A 38 -4.02 5.54 -0.71
C GLU A 38 -3.09 4.32 -0.81
N VAL A 39 -3.57 3.12 -0.47
CA VAL A 39 -2.80 1.87 -0.61
C VAL A 39 -2.41 1.63 -2.06
N HIS A 40 -3.32 1.84 -3.00
CA HIS A 40 -3.04 1.69 -4.43
C HIS A 40 -1.97 2.69 -4.91
N GLU A 41 -2.09 3.96 -4.53
CA GLU A 41 -1.12 5.01 -4.86
C GLU A 41 0.26 4.72 -4.26
N ILE A 42 0.33 4.21 -3.04
CA ILE A 42 1.59 3.82 -2.39
C ILE A 42 2.22 2.63 -3.15
N ASN A 43 1.44 1.58 -3.42
CA ASN A 43 1.94 0.36 -4.05
C ASN A 43 2.35 0.57 -5.52
N SER A 44 1.69 1.49 -6.22
CA SER A 44 2.06 1.92 -7.59
C SER A 44 3.22 2.92 -7.62
N GLY A 45 3.63 3.45 -6.47
CA GLY A 45 4.68 4.45 -6.35
C GLY A 45 4.26 5.88 -6.69
N ILE A 46 2.97 6.12 -6.94
CA ILE A 46 2.38 7.46 -7.15
C ILE A 46 2.55 8.31 -5.89
N ARG A 47 2.29 7.72 -4.71
CA ARG A 47 2.41 8.38 -3.41
C ARG A 47 3.56 7.80 -2.62
N ARG A 48 4.45 8.67 -2.13
CA ARG A 48 5.50 8.27 -1.19
C ARG A 48 5.04 8.48 0.23
N LEU A 49 5.20 7.44 1.04
CA LEU A 49 5.00 7.51 2.49
C LEU A 49 6.09 8.39 3.13
N ASN A 50 5.69 9.31 3.99
CA ASN A 50 6.56 10.18 4.77
C ASN A 50 6.35 9.97 6.28
N GLU A 51 6.94 10.86 7.09
CA GLU A 51 6.90 10.88 8.56
C GLU A 51 5.56 11.31 9.17
N HIS A 52 4.66 11.88 8.38
CA HIS A 52 3.34 12.31 8.82
C HIS A 52 2.23 11.29 8.52
N ASN A 53 2.54 10.19 7.82
CA ASN A 53 1.58 9.11 7.61
C ASN A 53 1.40 8.30 8.91
N PHE A 54 0.23 7.65 9.06
CA PHE A 54 -0.29 6.97 10.27
C PHE A 54 0.65 5.94 10.93
N LEU A 55 1.71 5.54 10.25
CA LEU A 55 2.84 4.81 10.82
C LEU A 55 4.10 5.49 10.30
N GLY A 56 4.91 6.10 11.16
CA GLY A 56 6.16 6.74 10.78
C GLY A 56 7.17 5.74 10.18
N PRO A 57 8.27 6.20 9.56
CA PRO A 57 9.31 5.33 8.99
C PRO A 57 9.80 4.24 9.96
N GLU A 58 9.91 4.56 11.26
CA GLU A 58 10.35 3.61 12.29
C GLU A 58 9.26 2.62 12.68
N GLU A 59 8.00 3.04 12.79
CA GLU A 59 6.86 2.17 13.11
C GLU A 59 6.55 1.20 11.96
N ARG A 60 6.81 1.61 10.71
CA ARG A 60 6.72 0.72 9.54
C ARG A 60 7.81 -0.34 9.49
N LYS A 61 8.98 -0.09 10.11
CA LYS A 61 10.06 -1.08 10.22
C LYS A 61 9.74 -2.15 11.25
N THR A 62 9.03 -1.81 12.32
CA THR A 62 8.69 -2.73 13.42
C THR A 62 7.47 -3.59 13.12
N GLU A 63 6.45 -3.07 12.43
CA GLU A 63 5.31 -3.87 11.93
C GLU A 63 5.62 -4.63 10.62
N GLY A 64 6.80 -4.41 10.05
CA GLY A 64 7.32 -5.21 8.96
C GLY A 64 7.42 -6.68 9.39
N ARG A 65 6.44 -7.50 8.99
CA ARG A 65 6.80 -8.67 8.16
C ARG A 65 7.94 -8.19 7.28
N GLN A 66 9.15 -8.70 7.52
CA GLN A 66 10.35 -8.29 6.80
C GLN A 66 9.95 -8.08 5.34
N PRO A 67 10.01 -6.85 4.78
CA PRO A 67 9.87 -6.71 3.34
C PRO A 67 10.82 -7.73 2.76
N ASN A 68 10.32 -8.73 2.02
CA ASN A 68 11.10 -9.90 1.65
C ASN A 68 12.42 -9.38 1.08
N LEU A 69 13.49 -9.53 1.86
CA LEU A 69 14.74 -8.84 1.59
C LEU A 69 15.28 -9.28 0.21
N ASP A 70 14.92 -10.50 -0.19
CA ASP A 70 15.26 -11.08 -1.48
C ASP A 70 14.48 -10.43 -2.62
N TYR A 71 13.21 -10.03 -2.40
CA TYR A 71 12.42 -9.29 -3.39
C TYR A 71 13.01 -7.90 -3.66
N PHE A 72 13.37 -7.15 -2.62
CA PHE A 72 13.98 -5.83 -2.80
C PHE A 72 15.36 -5.92 -3.44
N LYS A 73 16.19 -6.89 -3.03
CA LYS A 73 17.48 -7.16 -3.68
C LYS A 73 17.32 -7.54 -5.15
N ALA A 74 16.30 -8.33 -5.50
CA ALA A 74 16.02 -8.70 -6.88
C ALA A 74 15.64 -7.47 -7.73
N VAL A 75 14.75 -6.61 -7.22
CA VAL A 75 14.34 -5.38 -7.92
C VAL A 75 15.52 -4.40 -8.11
N GLU A 76 16.40 -4.26 -7.11
CA GLU A 76 17.59 -3.43 -7.24
C GLU A 76 18.59 -3.99 -8.26
N LYS A 77 18.75 -5.32 -8.29
CA LYS A 77 19.61 -6.01 -9.26
C LYS A 77 19.09 -5.82 -10.69
N GLU A 78 17.80 -6.04 -10.93
CA GLU A 78 17.16 -5.82 -12.23
C GLU A 78 17.31 -4.37 -12.69
N ARG A 79 17.12 -3.40 -11.79
CA ARG A 79 17.32 -1.98 -12.09
C ARG A 79 18.77 -1.67 -12.45
N ALA A 80 19.74 -2.28 -11.78
CA ALA A 80 21.15 -2.10 -12.07
C ALA A 80 21.53 -2.72 -13.42
N GLU A 81 20.99 -3.89 -13.75
CA GLU A 81 21.18 -4.58 -15.03
C GLU A 81 20.57 -3.77 -16.18
N TRP A 82 19.36 -3.25 -16.02
CA TRP A 82 18.73 -2.35 -16.99
C TRP A 82 19.56 -1.09 -17.23
N LYS A 83 20.11 -0.47 -16.16
CA LYS A 83 21.00 0.69 -16.32
C LYS A 83 22.28 0.34 -17.10
N ARG A 84 22.86 -0.83 -16.85
CA ARG A 84 24.03 -1.30 -17.61
C ARG A 84 23.70 -1.61 -19.06
N SER A 85 22.53 -2.21 -19.33
CA SER A 85 22.11 -2.50 -20.70
C SER A 85 21.94 -1.20 -21.49
N GLN A 86 21.28 -0.18 -20.91
CA GLN A 86 21.13 1.14 -21.54
C GLN A 86 22.47 1.84 -21.84
N ALA A 87 23.46 1.69 -20.94
CA ALA A 87 24.80 2.24 -21.13
C ALA A 87 25.58 1.51 -22.23
N ASN A 88 25.41 0.19 -22.36
CA ASN A 88 26.11 -0.62 -23.36
C ASN A 88 25.50 -0.46 -24.77
N THR A 89 24.19 -0.20 -24.89
CA THR A 89 23.55 0.06 -26.20
C THR A 89 24.04 1.35 -26.86
N HIS A 90 24.57 2.31 -26.10
CA HIS A 90 25.17 3.54 -26.65
C HIS A 90 26.62 3.37 -27.13
N GLN A 91 27.26 2.20 -26.94
CA GLN A 91 28.63 1.94 -27.40
C GLN A 91 28.72 1.10 -28.68
N VAL A 92 27.60 0.61 -29.21
CA VAL A 92 27.56 -0.18 -30.45
C VAL A 92 26.80 0.60 -31.54
N SER A 93 27.39 1.71 -31.99
CA SER A 93 27.02 2.30 -33.29
C SER A 93 27.95 1.69 -34.35
N PRO A 94 27.42 1.00 -35.38
CA PRO A 94 28.24 0.48 -36.47
C PRO A 94 28.71 1.62 -37.38
N GLU A 95 29.98 1.56 -37.76
CA GLU A 95 30.56 2.28 -38.90
C GLU A 95 29.98 1.80 -40.24
#